data_AF-A0A9N8EPQ3-F1
#
_entry.id   AF-A0A9N8EPQ3-F1
#
_cell.length_a   1.000
_cell.length_b   1.000
_cell.length_c   1.000
_cell.angle_alpha   90.00
_cell.angle_beta   90.00
_cell.angle_gamma   90.00
#
_symmetry.space_group_name_H-M   'P 1'
#
loop_
_entity.id
_entity.type
_entity.pdbx_description
1 polymer ?
#
loop_
_entity_poly.entity_id
_entity_poly.type
_entity_poly.pdbx_seq_one_letter_code
_entity_poly.pdbx_strand_id
1 'polypeptide(L)'
;MTTRIILSRTLRILLLLWINTLPVVHASRYRARSCAGSIRHVHLAVGHDPATQMTVSFSSVRSFHAPLVGGVLIGTSPDNLDVYIEEKEHRYYNATPDKAKHGEYHSPLLHAIRIKDLEPSTTYYYKCTVRKRHDESPLEASETAWALRGNSLKKRKDHSHDHDYMKANQQQEVMRAEEREESSADNDDEPDQRSRQLDLDYYDGTQGECPPPNKIRTFQTGPALGSLDQTKKTNNQPSLKFAYIGDIGQFEHSQENIVHLVTHERNNLNAIMLAGDIAYTGYDNRRWDTFFDFMDDFFMVDEIPMQICAGNHDIEKEENSNEIFLAYEHRFDMPHVQPAQLGVYDGPSGHLNMDAPPYPLDYEYGNAYYAFSYGITHNIFLNAYSSMDPGSIQYKWLVRELQSVERRVTPWLIVTMHVPVYNAFDVHHHDLQILAAKEHIEPLFVQYKVNLVVAGHIHAYQRTKNVAMDEPTPKGPVHVVVGAGGRQCKAQFQTEEPAPWVAVRDATRYGYGTLEIFNATHAQWDWVVTGHSEYQDENVLWKQTDTTFPPLRHSDSVVLENQFFL
;
A
#
# COMPACT_ATOMS: atom_id res chain seq x y z
N MET A 1 70.67 -5.28 15.41
CA MET A 1 70.40 -4.03 14.66
C MET A 1 68.93 -3.69 14.83
N THR A 2 68.70 -2.73 15.71
CA THR A 2 67.44 -2.07 16.04
C THR A 2 67.11 -1.05 14.96
N THR A 3 65.87 -1.01 14.47
CA THR A 3 65.22 0.27 14.13
C THR A 3 63.70 0.16 14.23
N ARG A 4 63.16 0.64 15.36
CA ARG A 4 61.76 1.01 15.52
C ARG A 4 61.54 2.34 14.79
N ILE A 5 60.56 2.42 13.90
CA ILE A 5 60.08 3.70 13.38
C ILE A 5 58.95 4.17 14.31
N ILE A 6 59.26 5.22 15.05
CA ILE A 6 58.32 6.01 15.86
C ILE A 6 57.64 6.98 14.88
N LEU A 7 56.36 6.78 14.60
CA LEU A 7 55.52 7.80 13.98
C LEU A 7 54.89 8.66 15.08
N SER A 8 55.19 9.96 15.03
CA SER A 8 54.87 10.95 16.04
C SER A 8 53.38 11.33 16.05
N ARG A 9 52.91 11.72 17.24
CA ARG A 9 51.54 12.15 17.58
C ARG A 9 51.03 13.39 16.82
N THR A 10 51.81 13.97 15.91
CA THR A 10 51.47 15.21 15.19
C THR A 10 50.69 15.00 13.90
N LEU A 11 50.60 13.77 13.36
CA LEU A 11 49.80 13.48 12.15
C LEU A 11 48.32 13.16 12.44
N ARG A 12 47.93 13.00 13.71
CA ARG A 12 46.52 12.77 14.11
C ARG A 12 45.73 14.07 14.34
N ILE A 13 46.37 15.23 14.36
CA ILE A 13 45.70 16.51 14.68
C ILE A 13 45.35 17.32 13.41
N LEU A 14 45.92 16.98 12.25
CA LEU A 14 45.60 17.62 10.96
C LEU A 14 44.50 16.90 10.15
N LEU A 15 44.04 15.72 10.59
CA LEU A 15 42.89 15.02 9.99
C LEU A 15 41.57 15.26 10.75
N LEU A 16 41.61 16.00 11.88
CA LEU A 16 40.47 16.26 12.77
C LEU A 16 39.94 17.70 12.70
N LEU A 17 40.44 18.52 11.78
CA LEU A 17 40.05 19.93 11.60
C LEU A 17 39.37 20.23 10.26
N TRP A 18 38.87 19.19 9.57
CA TRP A 18 38.09 19.32 8.33
C TRP A 18 36.73 18.61 8.37
N ILE A 19 36.13 18.49 9.58
CA ILE A 19 34.79 17.89 9.78
C ILE A 19 33.83 18.83 10.55
N ASN A 20 34.23 20.04 10.97
CA ASN A 20 33.36 20.94 11.74
C ASN A 20 33.03 22.26 11.03
N THR A 21 32.46 22.16 9.84
CA THR A 21 31.52 23.16 9.32
C THR A 21 30.41 22.45 8.52
N LEU A 22 29.72 21.50 9.17
CA LEU A 22 28.36 21.19 8.73
C LEU A 22 27.47 22.34 9.19
N PRO A 23 26.68 22.96 8.31
CA PRO A 23 25.70 23.92 8.75
C PRO A 23 24.77 23.21 9.72
N VAL A 24 24.44 23.87 10.83
CA VAL A 24 23.25 23.54 11.61
C VAL A 24 22.09 23.50 10.62
N VAL A 25 21.62 22.30 10.29
CA VAL A 25 20.49 22.08 9.38
C VAL A 25 19.26 22.66 10.08
N HIS A 26 19.01 23.94 9.80
CA HIS A 26 17.69 24.51 9.99
C HIS A 26 16.79 23.84 8.96
N ALA A 27 15.88 22.97 9.43
CA ALA A 27 14.71 22.43 8.70
C ALA A 27 14.80 22.58 7.16
N SER A 28 15.67 21.78 6.52
CA SER A 28 15.97 21.92 5.09
C SER A 28 14.85 21.30 4.24
N ARG A 29 13.88 22.14 3.90
CA ARG A 29 13.05 22.16 2.67
C ARG A 29 12.94 20.86 1.86
N TYR A 30 11.96 20.01 2.19
CA TYR A 30 11.37 19.05 1.26
C TYR A 30 10.87 19.78 0.00
N ARG A 31 11.29 19.34 -1.19
CA ARG A 31 10.88 19.96 -2.46
C ARG A 31 10.68 18.91 -3.55
N ALA A 32 9.42 18.71 -3.95
CA ALA A 32 9.09 17.95 -5.15
C ALA A 32 9.90 18.41 -6.37
N ARG A 33 10.21 17.47 -7.27
CA ARG A 33 10.93 17.75 -8.52
C ARG A 33 10.16 18.82 -9.30
N SER A 34 10.87 19.81 -9.84
CA SER A 34 10.26 20.85 -10.67
C SER A 34 10.41 20.50 -12.15
N CYS A 35 9.42 19.79 -12.70
CA CYS A 35 9.40 19.46 -14.11
C CYS A 35 8.37 20.35 -14.84
N ALA A 36 8.84 21.32 -15.62
CA ALA A 36 7.97 22.24 -16.34
C ALA A 36 7.20 21.51 -17.45
N GLY A 37 5.87 21.48 -17.38
CA GLY A 37 5.02 20.97 -18.45
C GLY A 37 4.91 19.44 -18.54
N SER A 38 5.59 18.67 -17.70
CA SER A 38 5.71 17.22 -17.89
C SER A 38 4.65 16.42 -17.16
N ILE A 39 4.28 15.29 -17.77
CA ILE A 39 3.59 14.18 -17.12
C ILE A 39 4.56 13.51 -16.14
N ARG A 40 4.09 13.17 -14.95
CA ARG A 40 4.84 12.49 -13.89
C ARG A 40 3.94 11.56 -13.08
N HIS A 41 4.52 10.88 -12.10
CA HIS A 41 3.80 10.09 -11.11
C HIS A 41 2.97 9.00 -11.78
N VAL A 42 3.51 8.43 -12.86
CA VAL A 42 2.78 7.48 -13.69
C VAL A 42 2.74 6.17 -12.95
N HIS A 43 1.54 5.65 -12.73
CA HIS A 43 1.36 4.38 -12.07
C HIS A 43 0.14 3.64 -12.56
N LEU A 44 0.20 2.32 -12.45
CA LEU A 44 -0.82 1.40 -12.94
C LEU A 44 -1.61 0.80 -11.78
N ALA A 45 -2.90 0.60 -11.99
CA ALA A 45 -3.78 -0.18 -11.12
C ALA A 45 -4.62 -1.12 -11.99
N VAL A 46 -4.88 -2.34 -11.53
CA VAL A 46 -5.80 -3.24 -12.26
C VAL A 46 -7.25 -2.81 -12.03
N GLY A 47 -8.12 -3.08 -13.00
CA GLY A 47 -9.56 -2.97 -12.79
C GLY A 47 -10.15 -4.19 -12.07
N HIS A 48 -11.48 -4.26 -12.02
CA HIS A 48 -12.23 -5.40 -11.43
C HIS A 48 -11.86 -6.73 -12.09
N ASP A 49 -11.56 -6.68 -13.40
CA ASP A 49 -11.02 -7.79 -14.18
C ASP A 49 -9.68 -7.38 -14.81
N PRO A 50 -8.54 -7.72 -14.19
CA PRO A 50 -7.20 -7.45 -14.70
C PRO A 50 -6.90 -8.00 -16.10
N ALA A 51 -7.69 -8.96 -16.59
CA ALA A 51 -7.54 -9.51 -17.94
C ALA A 51 -8.03 -8.55 -19.02
N THR A 52 -8.99 -7.69 -18.67
CA THR A 52 -9.68 -6.80 -19.63
C THR A 52 -9.62 -5.32 -19.23
N GLN A 53 -9.13 -5.00 -18.04
CA GLN A 53 -9.16 -3.65 -17.47
C GLN A 53 -7.85 -3.26 -16.80
N MET A 54 -7.40 -2.03 -17.09
CA MET A 54 -6.24 -1.40 -16.47
C MET A 54 -6.51 0.09 -16.30
N THR A 55 -6.09 0.67 -15.20
CA THR A 55 -6.10 2.12 -14.98
C THR A 55 -4.68 2.65 -15.08
N VAL A 56 -4.51 3.71 -15.87
CA VAL A 56 -3.27 4.48 -15.95
C VAL A 56 -3.50 5.81 -15.24
N SER A 57 -2.81 6.00 -14.13
CA SER A 57 -2.88 7.23 -13.35
C SER A 57 -1.60 8.03 -13.49
N PHE A 58 -1.70 9.35 -13.53
CA PHE A 58 -0.55 10.24 -13.62
C PHE A 58 -0.89 11.65 -13.15
N SER A 59 0.14 12.44 -12.90
CA SER A 59 0.03 13.85 -12.58
C SER A 59 0.56 14.76 -13.70
N SER A 60 0.01 15.97 -13.80
CA SER A 60 0.52 16.99 -14.71
C SER A 60 0.53 18.38 -14.07
N VAL A 61 1.41 19.25 -14.58
CA VAL A 61 1.47 20.64 -14.09
C VAL A 61 0.22 21.46 -14.45
N ARG A 62 0.00 22.51 -13.68
CA ARG A 62 -1.06 23.50 -13.91
C ARG A 62 -0.79 24.31 -15.18
N SER A 63 -1.75 24.32 -16.12
CA SER A 63 -1.90 25.43 -17.06
C SER A 63 -2.75 26.52 -16.42
N PHE A 64 -2.22 27.75 -16.32
CA PHE A 64 -2.99 28.90 -15.83
C PHE A 64 -4.00 29.45 -16.86
N HIS A 65 -3.94 28.98 -18.11
CA HIS A 65 -4.60 29.63 -19.24
C HIS A 65 -5.67 28.77 -19.93
N ALA A 66 -5.80 27.47 -19.61
CA ALA A 66 -6.83 26.59 -20.19
C ALA A 66 -7.01 25.30 -19.37
N PRO A 67 -8.24 24.72 -19.29
CA PRO A 67 -8.45 23.38 -18.77
C PRO A 67 -7.71 22.35 -19.64
N LEU A 68 -6.97 21.47 -18.98
CA LEU A 68 -6.16 20.42 -19.60
C LEU A 68 -6.88 19.08 -19.44
N VAL A 69 -6.99 18.31 -20.52
CA VAL A 69 -7.54 16.95 -20.49
C VAL A 69 -6.39 15.96 -20.59
N GLY A 70 -6.32 15.03 -19.65
CA GLY A 70 -5.40 13.90 -19.69
C GLY A 70 -5.95 12.78 -20.55
N GLY A 71 -5.06 12.07 -21.25
CA GLY A 71 -5.45 10.88 -21.99
C GLY A 71 -4.28 9.94 -22.22
N VAL A 72 -4.59 8.73 -22.67
CA VAL A 72 -3.61 7.69 -22.98
C VAL A 72 -3.80 7.27 -24.43
N LEU A 73 -2.67 7.24 -25.16
CA LEU A 73 -2.54 6.51 -26.42
C LEU A 73 -2.08 5.08 -26.10
N ILE A 74 -2.77 4.07 -26.62
CA ILE A 74 -2.48 2.65 -26.35
C ILE A 74 -2.58 1.81 -27.62
N GLY A 75 -1.75 0.77 -27.71
CA GLY A 75 -1.79 -0.22 -28.77
C GLY A 75 -0.95 -1.46 -28.43
N THR A 76 -0.93 -2.44 -29.32
CA THR A 76 -0.17 -3.70 -29.13
C THR A 76 1.24 -3.65 -29.71
N SER A 77 1.66 -2.48 -30.22
CA SER A 77 3.01 -2.23 -30.75
C SER A 77 3.49 -0.85 -30.30
N PRO A 78 4.78 -0.67 -29.96
CA PRO A 78 5.31 0.65 -29.60
C PRO A 78 5.27 1.63 -30.78
N ASP A 79 5.27 1.14 -32.02
CA ASP A 79 5.20 1.96 -33.22
C ASP A 79 3.76 2.35 -33.60
N ASN A 80 2.76 1.72 -32.99
CA ASN A 80 1.35 1.89 -33.35
C ASN A 80 0.44 1.96 -32.12
N LEU A 81 0.15 3.18 -31.67
CA LEU A 81 -0.73 3.48 -30.54
C LEU A 81 -2.07 4.02 -31.06
N ASP A 82 -2.89 3.14 -31.63
CA ASP A 82 -4.07 3.51 -32.43
C ASP A 82 -5.29 3.97 -31.62
N VAL A 83 -5.32 3.65 -30.32
CA VAL A 83 -6.47 3.92 -29.46
C VAL A 83 -6.15 5.09 -28.54
N TYR A 84 -7.00 6.11 -28.57
CA TYR A 84 -6.94 7.25 -27.65
C TYR A 84 -8.11 7.19 -26.66
N ILE A 85 -7.80 7.24 -25.37
CA ILE A 85 -8.77 7.25 -24.28
C ILE A 85 -8.50 8.50 -23.45
N GLU A 86 -9.55 9.24 -23.13
CA GLU A 86 -9.47 10.42 -22.27
C GLU A 86 -10.51 10.35 -21.16
N GLU A 87 -10.12 10.87 -20.00
CA GLU A 87 -11.02 11.09 -18.88
C GLU A 87 -10.84 12.52 -18.34
N LYS A 88 -11.78 12.95 -17.51
CA LYS A 88 -11.71 14.26 -16.88
C LYS A 88 -10.65 14.27 -15.80
N GLU A 89 -9.90 15.35 -15.75
CA GLU A 89 -8.94 15.65 -14.69
C GLU A 89 -9.64 16.03 -13.37
N HIS A 90 -9.05 15.67 -12.25
CA HIS A 90 -9.47 16.15 -10.92
C HIS A 90 -8.29 16.70 -10.11
N ARG A 91 -8.61 17.36 -9.00
CA ARG A 91 -7.67 17.89 -8.02
C ARG A 91 -8.29 17.83 -6.65
N TYR A 92 -7.43 17.83 -5.64
CA TYR A 92 -7.85 18.09 -4.28
C TYR A 92 -7.07 19.26 -3.68
N TYR A 93 -7.70 19.89 -2.72
CA TYR A 93 -7.10 20.92 -1.88
C TYR A 93 -6.89 20.32 -0.51
N ASN A 94 -5.75 20.61 0.11
CA ASN A 94 -5.50 20.22 1.48
C ASN A 94 -4.80 21.37 2.21
N ALA A 95 -5.47 21.95 3.21
CA ALA A 95 -4.80 22.78 4.18
C ALA A 95 -4.39 21.93 5.37
N THR A 96 -3.09 21.91 5.64
CA THR A 96 -2.50 21.24 6.80
C THR A 96 -2.83 22.01 8.09
N PRO A 97 -3.02 21.34 9.24
CA PRO A 97 -3.17 22.00 10.54
C PRO A 97 -1.94 22.87 10.91
N ASP A 98 -0.76 22.49 10.42
CA ASP A 98 0.49 23.24 10.57
C ASP A 98 0.67 24.33 9.48
N LYS A 99 -0.37 25.10 9.16
CA LYS A 99 -0.32 26.15 8.10
C LYS A 99 0.85 27.12 8.26
N ALA A 100 1.21 27.45 9.51
CA ALA A 100 2.33 28.34 9.80
C ALA A 100 3.70 27.76 9.38
N LYS A 101 3.83 26.43 9.34
CA LYS A 101 5.08 25.72 9.05
C LYS A 101 5.13 25.21 7.60
N HIS A 102 4.03 24.70 7.07
CA HIS A 102 3.99 24.06 5.76
C HIS A 102 3.26 24.89 4.68
N GLY A 103 2.37 25.82 5.07
CA GLY A 103 1.54 26.60 4.16
C GLY A 103 0.34 25.82 3.63
N GLU A 104 -0.39 26.39 2.68
CA GLU A 104 -1.47 25.69 1.97
C GLU A 104 -0.91 24.80 0.85
N TYR A 105 -1.53 23.63 0.63
CA TYR A 105 -1.14 22.70 -0.41
C TYR A 105 -2.22 22.55 -1.47
N HIS A 106 -1.79 22.53 -2.73
CA HIS A 106 -2.61 22.16 -3.87
C HIS A 106 -1.95 21.02 -4.62
N SER A 107 -2.70 19.96 -4.89
CA SER A 107 -2.19 18.87 -5.71
C SER A 107 -1.86 19.34 -7.14
N PRO A 108 -0.96 18.63 -7.85
CA PRO A 108 -0.93 18.69 -9.31
C PRO A 108 -2.30 18.28 -9.89
N LEU A 109 -2.48 18.45 -11.22
CA LEU A 109 -3.63 17.82 -11.88
C LEU A 109 -3.44 16.32 -11.79
N LEU A 110 -4.44 15.61 -11.28
CA LEU A 110 -4.46 14.16 -11.21
C LEU A 110 -5.38 13.64 -12.31
N HIS A 111 -4.92 12.59 -12.97
CA HIS A 111 -5.62 11.92 -14.07
C HIS A 111 -5.65 10.43 -13.76
N ALA A 112 -6.80 9.80 -13.94
CA ALA A 112 -6.96 8.35 -13.90
C ALA A 112 -7.72 7.94 -15.16
N ILE A 113 -7.03 7.21 -16.05
CA ILE A 113 -7.57 6.82 -17.35
C ILE A 113 -7.88 5.32 -17.31
N ARG A 114 -9.16 4.95 -17.32
CA ARG A 114 -9.59 3.55 -17.25
C ARG A 114 -9.70 2.97 -18.64
N ILE A 115 -8.87 1.98 -18.89
CA ILE A 115 -8.79 1.23 -20.13
C ILE A 115 -9.59 -0.06 -19.97
N LYS A 116 -10.43 -0.36 -20.94
CA LYS A 116 -11.33 -1.52 -20.95
C LYS A 116 -11.21 -2.26 -22.27
N ASP A 117 -11.85 -3.43 -22.35
CA ASP A 117 -11.91 -4.28 -23.53
C ASP A 117 -10.51 -4.70 -24.01
N LEU A 118 -9.58 -4.87 -23.06
CA LEU A 118 -8.25 -5.41 -23.32
C LEU A 118 -8.30 -6.93 -23.49
N GLU A 119 -7.34 -7.47 -24.22
CA GLU A 119 -7.19 -8.91 -24.38
C GLU A 119 -6.38 -9.50 -23.21
N PRO A 120 -6.75 -10.67 -22.67
CA PRO A 120 -6.00 -11.34 -21.61
C PRO A 120 -4.57 -11.68 -22.01
N SER A 121 -3.64 -11.73 -21.05
CA SER A 121 -2.23 -12.10 -21.23
C SER A 121 -1.52 -11.36 -22.38
N THR A 122 -1.93 -10.11 -22.66
CA THR A 122 -1.44 -9.33 -23.80
C THR A 122 -0.61 -8.17 -23.32
N THR A 123 0.53 -7.95 -23.97
CA THR A 123 1.38 -6.80 -23.75
C THR A 123 0.85 -5.61 -24.53
N TYR A 124 0.58 -4.52 -23.82
CA TYR A 124 0.16 -3.25 -24.39
C TYR A 124 1.23 -2.19 -24.18
N TYR A 125 1.44 -1.38 -25.20
CA TYR A 125 2.29 -0.20 -25.14
C TYR A 125 1.41 1.02 -24.97
N TYR A 126 1.84 1.96 -24.14
CA TYR A 126 1.04 3.15 -23.86
C TYR A 126 1.88 4.41 -23.67
N LYS A 127 1.27 5.56 -23.94
CA LYS A 127 1.85 6.88 -23.77
C LYS A 127 0.81 7.82 -23.17
N CYS A 128 1.14 8.40 -22.03
CA CYS A 128 0.33 9.44 -21.42
C CYS A 128 0.43 10.73 -22.23
N THR A 129 -0.66 11.48 -22.28
CA THR A 129 -0.77 12.74 -23.02
C THR A 129 -1.59 13.75 -22.22
N VAL A 130 -1.33 15.03 -22.45
CA VAL A 130 -2.13 16.12 -21.88
C VAL A 130 -2.37 17.15 -22.99
N ARG A 131 -3.64 17.48 -23.24
CA ARG A 131 -4.06 18.43 -24.29
C ARG A 131 -4.92 19.57 -23.74
N LYS A 132 -5.01 20.68 -24.45
CA LYS A 132 -5.98 21.74 -24.12
C LYS A 132 -7.37 21.29 -24.56
N ARG A 133 -8.39 21.53 -23.74
CA ARG A 133 -9.79 21.12 -24.02
C ARG A 133 -10.37 21.69 -25.34
N HIS A 134 -9.79 22.75 -25.92
CA HIS A 134 -10.26 23.38 -27.16
C HIS A 134 -9.48 23.00 -28.42
N ASP A 135 -8.42 22.17 -28.31
CA ASP A 135 -7.73 21.63 -29.49
C ASP A 135 -8.49 20.39 -29.99
N GLU A 136 -9.48 20.61 -30.85
CA GLU A 136 -10.20 19.56 -31.63
C GLU A 136 -9.39 19.07 -32.85
N SER A 137 -8.08 19.37 -32.93
CA SER A 137 -7.23 18.79 -33.97
C SER A 137 -7.20 17.26 -33.78
N PRO A 138 -7.63 16.47 -34.78
CA PRO A 138 -7.48 15.03 -34.72
C PRO A 138 -6.00 14.72 -34.53
N LEU A 139 -5.67 13.88 -33.54
CA LEU A 139 -4.47 13.07 -33.67
C LEU A 139 -4.61 12.33 -35.01
N GLU A 140 -3.60 12.36 -35.86
CA GLU A 140 -3.50 11.46 -37.02
C GLU A 140 -3.38 10.02 -36.47
N ALA A 141 -4.49 9.50 -35.96
CA ALA A 141 -4.72 8.08 -35.83
C ALA A 141 -4.90 7.59 -37.27
N SER A 142 -3.97 6.74 -37.70
CA SER A 142 -4.12 6.07 -38.99
C SER A 142 -5.50 5.40 -39.05
N GLU A 143 -6.24 5.63 -40.13
CA GLU A 143 -7.59 5.11 -40.31
C GLU A 143 -7.60 3.57 -40.29
N THR A 144 -7.76 2.96 -39.12
CA THR A 144 -8.29 1.59 -38.97
C THR A 144 -9.05 1.43 -37.65
N ALA A 145 -10.13 2.20 -37.49
CA ALA A 145 -11.15 1.90 -36.49
C ALA A 145 -11.92 0.64 -36.89
N TRP A 146 -11.57 -0.51 -36.34
CA TRP A 146 -12.41 -1.70 -36.37
C TRP A 146 -13.23 -1.81 -35.08
N ALA A 147 -14.53 -1.97 -35.27
CA ALA A 147 -15.55 -2.05 -34.24
C ALA A 147 -15.51 -3.41 -33.54
N LEU A 148 -15.33 -3.40 -32.21
CA LEU A 148 -15.82 -4.49 -31.36
C LEU A 148 -17.27 -4.19 -30.97
N ARG A 149 -18.21 -4.66 -31.79
CA ARG A 149 -19.63 -4.82 -31.40
C ARG A 149 -20.20 -6.16 -31.88
N GLY A 150 -20.79 -6.86 -30.92
CA GLY A 150 -21.81 -7.91 -31.07
C GLY A 150 -21.83 -8.73 -29.77
N ASN A 151 -22.88 -8.81 -28.95
CA ASN A 151 -24.30 -8.73 -29.22
C ASN A 151 -25.12 -8.20 -28.03
N SER A 152 -26.23 -7.57 -28.39
CA SER A 152 -27.40 -7.09 -27.65
C SER A 152 -27.69 -7.67 -26.25
N LEU A 153 -28.11 -6.79 -25.32
CA LEU A 153 -29.32 -6.99 -24.51
C LEU A 153 -30.00 -5.65 -24.19
N LYS A 154 -31.33 -5.67 -24.27
CA LYS A 154 -32.26 -4.53 -24.33
C LYS A 154 -32.41 -3.82 -22.98
N LYS A 155 -32.34 -2.48 -23.01
CA LYS A 155 -32.85 -1.59 -21.95
C LYS A 155 -34.36 -1.80 -21.76
N ARG A 156 -34.80 -2.05 -20.52
CA ARG A 156 -36.13 -1.68 -20.03
C ARG A 156 -35.96 -0.60 -18.98
N LYS A 157 -36.62 0.54 -19.22
CA LYS A 157 -36.88 1.60 -18.24
C LYS A 157 -37.94 1.08 -17.28
N ASP A 158 -37.79 1.36 -15.99
CA ASP A 158 -38.93 1.69 -15.14
C ASP A 158 -38.55 2.73 -14.09
N HIS A 159 -39.46 3.66 -13.86
CA HIS A 159 -39.37 4.79 -12.93
C HIS A 159 -40.40 4.62 -11.81
N SER A 160 -39.97 4.76 -10.55
CA SER A 160 -40.75 5.32 -9.41
C SER A 160 -39.82 5.30 -8.18
N HIS A 161 -39.26 6.42 -7.72
CA HIS A 161 -39.78 7.26 -6.63
C HIS A 161 -40.42 6.49 -5.46
N ASP A 162 -39.76 6.50 -4.29
CA ASP A 162 -40.35 7.12 -3.10
C ASP A 162 -39.31 7.39 -1.99
N HIS A 163 -39.51 8.53 -1.34
CA HIS A 163 -38.84 9.02 -0.13
C HIS A 163 -39.42 8.34 1.12
N ASP A 164 -38.60 8.07 2.14
CA ASP A 164 -38.79 8.66 3.48
C ASP A 164 -37.70 8.26 4.49
N TYR A 165 -37.26 9.27 5.24
CA TYR A 165 -36.34 9.23 6.38
C TYR A 165 -37.10 8.95 7.69
N MET A 166 -36.51 8.19 8.64
CA MET A 166 -36.14 8.65 10.00
C MET A 166 -36.05 7.53 11.07
N LYS A 167 -34.94 7.65 11.85
CA LYS A 167 -34.72 7.33 13.28
C LYS A 167 -34.57 5.87 13.74
N ALA A 168 -33.38 5.58 14.27
CA ALA A 168 -33.22 5.13 15.66
C ALA A 168 -31.85 5.55 16.20
N ASN A 169 -31.84 6.12 17.40
CA ASN A 169 -30.70 6.56 18.20
C ASN A 169 -30.86 5.89 19.60
N GLN A 170 -29.76 5.81 20.36
CA GLN A 170 -29.60 5.32 21.75
C GLN A 170 -29.06 3.89 21.92
N GLN A 171 -27.74 3.82 22.15
CA GLN A 171 -27.15 3.10 23.30
C GLN A 171 -25.69 3.57 23.50
N GLN A 172 -25.52 4.70 24.17
CA GLN A 172 -24.24 5.16 24.72
C GLN A 172 -24.53 5.71 26.11
N GLU A 173 -24.66 4.83 27.11
CA GLU A 173 -24.75 5.26 28.51
C GLU A 173 -24.54 4.13 29.54
N VAL A 174 -23.58 3.22 29.35
CA VAL A 174 -23.10 2.34 30.44
C VAL A 174 -21.62 1.91 30.23
N MET A 175 -20.66 2.85 30.19
CA MET A 175 -19.22 2.53 30.39
C MET A 175 -18.44 3.74 30.98
N ARG A 176 -19.13 4.65 31.71
CA ARG A 176 -18.50 5.74 32.47
C ARG A 176 -18.59 5.43 33.96
N ALA A 177 -17.81 4.45 34.42
CA ALA A 177 -17.62 4.23 35.85
C ALA A 177 -16.33 3.49 36.25
N GLU A 178 -15.52 2.95 35.32
CA GLU A 178 -14.33 2.15 35.68
C GLU A 178 -12.98 2.76 35.26
N GLU A 179 -12.95 3.89 34.53
CA GLU A 179 -11.70 4.57 34.11
C GLU A 179 -11.13 5.58 35.16
N ARG A 180 -11.27 5.31 36.45
CA ARG A 180 -10.75 6.24 37.50
C ARG A 180 -9.74 5.66 38.49
N GLU A 181 -9.13 4.51 38.20
CA GLU A 181 -8.01 4.01 39.02
C GLU A 181 -6.74 3.58 38.26
N GLU A 182 -6.60 3.86 36.95
CA GLU A 182 -5.35 3.59 36.20
C GLU A 182 -4.71 4.82 35.52
N SER A 183 -5.17 6.04 35.83
CA SER A 183 -4.62 7.27 35.21
C SER A 183 -3.39 7.86 35.93
N SER A 184 -2.58 7.05 36.63
CA SER A 184 -1.45 7.57 37.43
C SER A 184 -0.10 6.89 37.21
N ALA A 185 0.12 6.25 36.05
CA ALA A 185 1.42 5.62 35.75
C ALA A 185 2.24 6.29 34.62
N ASP A 186 1.66 7.15 33.77
CA ASP A 186 2.37 7.69 32.59
C ASP A 186 2.59 9.21 32.59
N ASN A 187 2.87 9.80 33.76
CA ASN A 187 3.35 11.19 33.83
C ASN A 187 4.78 11.23 34.37
N ASP A 188 5.74 10.88 33.52
CA ASP A 188 7.14 11.27 33.67
C ASP A 188 7.75 11.50 32.26
N ASP A 189 7.34 12.60 31.63
CA ASP A 189 8.04 13.18 30.48
C ASP A 189 9.32 13.88 30.97
N GLU A 190 10.39 13.11 31.21
CA GLU A 190 11.74 13.59 30.92
C GLU A 190 12.08 13.20 29.47
N PRO A 191 12.57 14.13 28.63
CA PRO A 191 12.97 13.79 27.27
C PRO A 191 14.21 12.89 27.36
N ASP A 192 14.02 11.60 27.14
CA ASP A 192 15.13 10.65 27.05
C ASP A 192 16.09 11.11 25.94
N GLN A 193 17.24 11.63 26.36
CA GLN A 193 18.32 12.09 25.49
C GLN A 193 18.95 10.96 24.65
N ARG A 194 18.43 9.72 24.73
CA ARG A 194 18.78 8.60 23.85
C ARG A 194 17.82 8.38 22.68
N SER A 195 16.72 9.14 22.58
CA SER A 195 16.06 9.36 21.29
C SER A 195 16.91 10.30 20.43
N ARG A 196 18.15 9.90 20.14
CA ARG A 196 18.79 10.38 18.92
C ARG A 196 17.95 9.83 17.78
N GLN A 197 17.00 10.66 17.39
CA GLN A 197 16.35 10.71 16.09
C GLN A 197 17.34 10.12 15.08
N LEU A 198 17.10 8.87 14.69
CA LEU A 198 17.83 8.29 13.57
C LEU A 198 17.34 9.07 12.36
N ASP A 199 18.14 10.04 11.93
CA ASP A 199 18.02 10.75 10.68
C ASP A 199 18.21 9.73 9.55
N LEU A 200 17.21 8.88 9.30
CA LEU A 200 17.08 8.26 7.99
C LEU A 200 16.77 9.43 7.05
N ASP A 201 17.73 9.74 6.19
CA ASP A 201 17.57 10.80 5.19
C ASP A 201 16.34 10.47 4.33
N TYR A 202 15.31 11.31 4.42
CA TYR A 202 14.13 11.19 3.59
C TYR A 202 14.51 11.51 2.14
N TYR A 203 13.89 10.80 1.20
CA TYR A 203 13.99 11.17 -0.21
C TYR A 203 13.41 12.58 -0.42
N ASP A 204 14.24 13.49 -0.95
CA ASP A 204 13.91 14.92 -0.99
C ASP A 204 13.11 15.35 -2.24
N GLY A 205 12.86 14.43 -3.18
CA GLY A 205 12.16 14.71 -4.45
C GLY A 205 13.06 15.22 -5.58
N THR A 206 14.30 15.62 -5.29
CA THR A 206 15.14 16.36 -6.24
C THR A 206 16.14 15.50 -6.99
N GLN A 207 16.32 14.25 -6.56
CA GLN A 207 17.14 13.29 -7.30
C GLN A 207 16.48 12.94 -8.63
N GLY A 208 17.27 12.56 -9.65
CA GLY A 208 16.75 12.09 -10.94
C GLY A 208 16.44 13.17 -11.99
N GLU A 209 16.53 12.78 -13.26
CA GLU A 209 16.06 13.62 -14.37
C GLU A 209 14.53 13.56 -14.47
N CYS A 210 13.88 14.59 -15.02
CA CYS A 210 12.45 14.54 -15.27
C CYS A 210 12.10 13.39 -16.23
N PRO A 211 11.02 12.62 -15.98
CA PRO A 211 10.59 11.57 -16.89
C PRO A 211 10.43 12.11 -18.32
N PRO A 212 10.85 11.35 -19.35
CA PRO A 212 10.73 11.81 -20.72
C PRO A 212 9.24 11.99 -21.05
N PRO A 213 8.81 13.16 -21.55
CA PRO A 213 7.39 13.44 -21.78
C PRO A 213 6.77 12.52 -22.84
N ASN A 214 7.60 11.93 -23.72
CA ASN A 214 7.19 11.00 -24.76
C ASN A 214 7.60 9.54 -24.47
N LYS A 215 7.95 9.18 -23.22
CA LYS A 215 8.32 7.80 -22.88
C LYS A 215 7.12 6.89 -23.15
N ILE A 216 7.28 5.99 -24.11
CA ILE A 216 6.38 4.86 -24.33
C ILE A 216 6.69 3.83 -23.26
N ARG A 217 5.64 3.38 -22.59
CA ARG A 217 5.68 2.38 -21.52
C ARG A 217 4.99 1.12 -21.98
N THR A 218 5.09 0.08 -21.18
CA THR A 218 4.43 -1.18 -21.47
C THR A 218 3.85 -1.78 -20.20
N PHE A 219 2.73 -2.46 -20.31
CA PHE A 219 2.21 -3.32 -19.25
C PHE A 219 1.66 -4.60 -19.88
N GLN A 220 1.40 -5.60 -19.03
CA GLN A 220 0.76 -6.84 -19.44
C GLN A 220 -0.55 -7.02 -18.67
N THR A 221 -1.63 -7.35 -19.38
CA THR A 221 -2.90 -7.73 -18.76
C THR A 221 -2.80 -9.07 -18.06
N GLY A 222 -3.64 -9.27 -17.05
CA GLY A 222 -3.75 -10.56 -16.37
C GLY A 222 -4.21 -11.68 -17.32
N PRO A 223 -3.99 -12.95 -16.95
CA PRO A 223 -4.56 -14.06 -17.70
C PRO A 223 -6.08 -14.07 -17.57
N ALA A 224 -6.72 -14.80 -18.48
CA ALA A 224 -8.16 -15.02 -18.42
C ALA A 224 -8.56 -15.58 -17.05
N LEU A 225 -9.73 -15.19 -16.57
CA LEU A 225 -10.28 -15.65 -15.29
C LEU A 225 -10.22 -17.18 -15.18
N GLY A 226 -9.72 -17.68 -14.05
CA GLY A 226 -9.51 -19.11 -13.81
C GLY A 226 -8.29 -19.73 -14.49
N SER A 227 -7.40 -18.92 -15.07
CA SER A 227 -6.15 -19.39 -15.68
C SER A 227 -4.91 -18.84 -14.96
N LEU A 228 -3.80 -19.57 -15.07
CA LEU A 228 -2.46 -19.08 -14.71
C LEU A 228 -1.87 -18.27 -15.87
N ASP A 229 -0.93 -17.38 -15.55
CA ASP A 229 -0.19 -16.61 -16.55
C ASP A 229 0.79 -17.51 -17.30
N GLN A 230 0.55 -17.71 -18.59
CA GLN A 230 1.37 -18.58 -19.44
C GLN A 230 2.72 -17.95 -19.81
N THR A 231 2.84 -16.63 -19.65
CA THR A 231 4.02 -15.87 -20.04
C THR A 231 5.08 -15.82 -18.95
N LYS A 232 4.67 -16.02 -17.69
CA LYS A 232 5.54 -16.06 -16.51
C LYS A 232 5.63 -17.49 -16.02
N LYS A 233 6.85 -17.96 -15.79
CA LYS A 233 7.11 -19.36 -15.49
C LYS A 233 8.18 -19.53 -14.43
N THR A 234 7.89 -20.43 -13.50
CA THR A 234 8.86 -20.96 -12.54
C THR A 234 9.05 -22.44 -12.80
N ASN A 235 10.30 -22.88 -12.93
CA ASN A 235 10.64 -24.25 -13.31
C ASN A 235 9.90 -24.73 -14.59
N ASN A 236 9.77 -23.84 -15.58
CA ASN A 236 9.02 -24.02 -16.83
C ASN A 236 7.50 -24.25 -16.69
N GLN A 237 6.92 -24.03 -15.51
CA GLN A 237 5.47 -24.10 -15.30
C GLN A 237 4.89 -22.68 -15.14
N PRO A 238 3.74 -22.38 -15.78
CA PRO A 238 2.99 -21.15 -15.55
C PRO A 238 2.75 -20.87 -14.06
N SER A 239 2.91 -19.63 -13.63
CA SER A 239 2.61 -19.21 -12.24
C SER A 239 2.07 -17.79 -12.20
N LEU A 240 1.45 -17.43 -11.08
CA LEU A 240 1.13 -16.03 -10.74
C LEU A 240 2.01 -15.60 -9.58
N LYS A 241 2.68 -14.45 -9.68
CA LYS A 241 3.52 -13.94 -8.59
C LYS A 241 3.16 -12.52 -8.20
N PHE A 242 2.95 -12.30 -6.91
CA PHE A 242 2.66 -10.98 -6.34
C PHE A 242 3.71 -10.61 -5.30
N ALA A 243 4.08 -9.33 -5.24
CA ALA A 243 4.89 -8.78 -4.16
C ALA A 243 3.99 -8.08 -3.14
N TYR A 244 4.36 -8.13 -1.85
CA TYR A 244 3.65 -7.48 -0.75
C TYR A 244 4.60 -6.63 0.07
N ILE A 245 4.26 -5.37 0.29
CA ILE A 245 5.03 -4.42 1.11
C ILE A 245 4.05 -3.59 1.96
N GLY A 246 4.22 -3.57 3.28
CA GLY A 246 3.55 -2.59 4.15
C GLY A 246 4.53 -1.50 4.57
N ASP A 247 4.02 -0.33 4.95
CA ASP A 247 4.78 0.65 5.74
C ASP A 247 6.04 1.14 5.00
N ILE A 248 5.88 1.31 3.68
CA ILE A 248 6.99 1.50 2.76
C ILE A 248 7.65 2.86 2.94
N GLY A 249 6.89 3.95 2.96
CA GLY A 249 7.44 5.30 3.01
C GLY A 249 8.45 5.63 1.91
N GLN A 250 9.32 6.59 2.20
CA GLN A 250 10.34 7.12 1.29
C GLN A 250 11.68 7.32 2.03
N PHE A 251 12.18 6.22 2.58
CA PHE A 251 13.39 6.12 3.39
C PHE A 251 14.50 5.35 2.63
N GLU A 252 15.72 5.33 3.18
CA GLU A 252 16.84 4.55 2.62
C GLU A 252 16.48 3.06 2.46
N HIS A 253 15.91 2.43 3.49
CA HIS A 253 15.48 1.03 3.40
C HIS A 253 14.30 0.78 2.45
N SER A 254 13.44 1.78 2.24
CA SER A 254 12.42 1.74 1.19
C SER A 254 13.08 1.60 -0.18
N GLN A 255 14.14 2.38 -0.41
CA GLN A 255 14.92 2.33 -1.65
C GLN A 255 15.60 0.98 -1.82
N GLU A 256 16.25 0.45 -0.78
CA GLU A 256 16.88 -0.88 -0.81
C GLU A 256 15.87 -1.98 -1.18
N ASN A 257 14.68 -1.95 -0.56
CA ASN A 257 13.59 -2.88 -0.85
C ASN A 257 13.14 -2.80 -2.31
N ILE A 258 12.84 -1.60 -2.79
CA ILE A 258 12.35 -1.39 -4.16
C ILE A 258 13.43 -1.74 -5.19
N VAL A 259 14.68 -1.32 -4.99
CA VAL A 259 15.78 -1.64 -5.91
C VAL A 259 16.02 -3.15 -5.95
N HIS A 260 15.95 -3.84 -4.80
CA HIS A 260 16.07 -5.29 -4.77
C HIS A 260 14.92 -5.97 -5.52
N LEU A 261 13.68 -5.58 -5.24
CA LEU A 261 12.48 -6.07 -5.95
C LEU A 261 12.62 -5.87 -7.45
N VAL A 262 13.06 -4.68 -7.88
CA VAL A 262 13.20 -4.32 -9.29
C VAL A 262 14.29 -5.12 -9.98
N THR A 263 15.39 -5.36 -9.29
CA THR A 263 16.53 -6.07 -9.87
C THR A 263 16.25 -7.56 -10.01
N HIS A 264 15.52 -8.16 -9.07
CA HIS A 264 15.39 -9.63 -8.98
C HIS A 264 14.03 -10.17 -9.42
N GLU A 265 12.95 -9.41 -9.24
CA GLU A 265 11.59 -9.93 -9.37
C GLU A 265 10.81 -9.35 -10.55
N ARG A 266 11.23 -8.20 -11.11
CA ARG A 266 10.53 -7.47 -12.19
C ARG A 266 9.88 -8.36 -13.24
N ASN A 267 10.65 -9.26 -13.84
CA ASN A 267 10.21 -10.02 -15.00
C ASN A 267 9.15 -11.09 -14.65
N ASN A 268 8.99 -11.42 -13.37
CA ASN A 268 8.11 -12.48 -12.89
C ASN A 268 6.88 -11.94 -12.13
N LEU A 269 6.83 -10.65 -11.78
CA LEU A 269 5.73 -10.08 -11.01
C LEU A 269 4.51 -9.75 -11.86
N ASN A 270 3.33 -10.16 -11.41
CA ASN A 270 2.03 -9.83 -11.99
C ASN A 270 1.44 -8.54 -11.45
N ALA A 271 1.62 -8.28 -10.15
CA ALA A 271 1.21 -7.06 -9.48
C ALA A 271 1.98 -6.88 -8.17
N ILE A 272 1.99 -5.65 -7.65
CA ILE A 272 2.54 -5.29 -6.35
C ILE A 272 1.39 -4.86 -5.44
N MET A 273 1.35 -5.39 -4.22
CA MET A 273 0.31 -5.12 -3.24
C MET A 273 0.90 -4.34 -2.07
N LEU A 274 0.34 -3.18 -1.79
CA LEU A 274 0.76 -2.30 -0.70
C LEU A 274 -0.22 -2.38 0.46
N ALA A 275 0.28 -2.77 1.64
CA ALA A 275 -0.51 -3.00 2.83
C ALA A 275 -0.59 -1.75 3.74
N GLY A 276 -0.93 -0.59 3.16
CA GLY A 276 -1.12 0.69 3.87
C GLY A 276 0.17 1.36 4.36
N ASP A 277 0.01 2.58 4.87
CA ASP A 277 1.07 3.46 5.37
C ASP A 277 2.10 3.83 4.29
N ILE A 278 1.66 4.71 3.40
CA ILE A 278 2.27 4.82 2.09
C ILE A 278 3.37 5.87 2.07
N ALA A 279 3.04 7.13 2.34
CA ALA A 279 3.97 8.25 2.17
C ALA A 279 4.55 8.82 3.47
N TYR A 280 3.99 8.48 4.63
CA TYR A 280 4.34 9.03 5.96
C TYR A 280 4.52 10.56 5.94
N THR A 281 3.49 11.28 5.51
CA THR A 281 3.61 12.73 5.29
C THR A 281 3.72 13.53 6.58
N GLY A 282 3.16 13.04 7.68
CA GLY A 282 3.06 13.80 8.92
C GLY A 282 2.40 15.17 8.69
N TYR A 283 1.29 15.21 7.93
CA TYR A 283 0.56 16.41 7.52
C TYR A 283 1.25 17.34 6.51
N ASP A 284 2.46 17.03 6.05
CA ASP A 284 3.08 17.74 4.92
C ASP A 284 2.72 17.06 3.60
N ASN A 285 1.61 17.46 2.98
CA ASN A 285 1.11 16.86 1.73
C ASN A 285 2.10 16.93 0.55
N ARG A 286 3.14 17.78 0.61
CA ARG A 286 4.22 17.79 -0.40
C ARG A 286 5.02 16.48 -0.39
N ARG A 287 5.00 15.74 0.72
CA ARG A 287 5.62 14.43 0.83
C ARG A 287 4.93 13.35 0.01
N TRP A 288 3.64 13.53 -0.33
CA TRP A 288 3.03 12.70 -1.36
C TRP A 288 3.71 12.92 -2.71
N ASP A 289 3.97 14.17 -3.10
CA ASP A 289 4.65 14.43 -4.37
C ASP A 289 6.07 13.86 -4.41
N THR A 290 6.83 13.97 -3.31
CA THR A 290 8.17 13.37 -3.22
C THR A 290 8.11 11.84 -3.17
N PHE A 291 7.07 11.25 -2.56
CA PHE A 291 6.87 9.81 -2.59
C PHE A 291 6.59 9.33 -4.03
N PHE A 292 5.77 10.03 -4.79
CA PHE A 292 5.56 9.68 -6.21
C PHE A 292 6.81 9.99 -7.08
N ASP A 293 7.61 11.00 -6.76
CA ASP A 293 8.92 11.22 -7.41
C ASP A 293 9.90 10.06 -7.07
N PHE A 294 9.88 9.56 -5.83
CA PHE A 294 10.61 8.37 -5.39
C PHE A 294 10.15 7.13 -6.15
N MET A 295 8.84 6.97 -6.35
CA MET A 295 8.30 5.90 -7.18
C MET A 295 8.74 6.02 -8.64
N ASP A 296 8.68 7.21 -9.24
CA ASP A 296 9.13 7.42 -10.64
C ASP A 296 10.62 7.06 -10.83
N ASP A 297 11.46 7.25 -9.81
CA ASP A 297 12.91 7.01 -9.88
C ASP A 297 13.31 5.55 -9.67
N PHE A 298 12.68 4.90 -8.69
CA PHE A 298 13.10 3.58 -8.24
C PHE A 298 12.09 2.49 -8.56
N PHE A 299 10.80 2.84 -8.68
CA PHE A 299 9.70 1.90 -8.67
C PHE A 299 9.12 1.72 -10.08
N MET A 300 9.00 0.47 -10.52
CA MET A 300 8.48 0.12 -11.85
C MET A 300 6.94 0.17 -11.97
N VAL A 301 6.27 1.00 -11.16
CA VAL A 301 4.80 1.04 -11.07
C VAL A 301 4.14 1.58 -12.34
N ASP A 302 4.92 2.11 -13.28
CA ASP A 302 4.51 2.47 -14.63
C ASP A 302 4.56 1.30 -15.64
N GLU A 303 4.97 0.10 -15.19
CA GLU A 303 4.99 -1.14 -15.97
C GLU A 303 4.27 -2.31 -15.28
N ILE A 304 4.34 -2.37 -13.95
CA ILE A 304 3.66 -3.39 -13.14
C ILE A 304 2.57 -2.72 -12.31
N PRO A 305 1.32 -3.21 -12.37
CA PRO A 305 0.24 -2.61 -11.61
C PRO A 305 0.43 -2.79 -10.11
N MET A 306 0.07 -1.75 -9.36
CA MET A 306 0.00 -1.80 -7.91
C MET A 306 -1.44 -1.72 -7.41
N GLN A 307 -1.71 -2.34 -6.27
CA GLN A 307 -2.97 -2.27 -5.54
C GLN A 307 -2.67 -1.96 -4.08
N ILE A 308 -3.54 -1.22 -3.40
CA ILE A 308 -3.19 -0.56 -2.14
C ILE A 308 -4.40 -0.47 -1.21
N CYS A 309 -4.26 -0.89 0.05
CA CYS A 309 -5.21 -0.51 1.10
C CYS A 309 -4.71 0.73 1.87
N ALA A 310 -5.60 1.42 2.57
CA ALA A 310 -5.25 2.54 3.42
C ALA A 310 -4.67 2.08 4.78
N GLY A 311 -3.67 2.81 5.26
CA GLY A 311 -3.11 2.76 6.61
C GLY A 311 -3.54 3.94 7.49
N ASN A 312 -3.12 3.94 8.76
CA ASN A 312 -3.43 5.04 9.70
C ASN A 312 -2.72 6.33 9.28
N HIS A 313 -1.52 6.23 8.72
CA HIS A 313 -0.81 7.41 8.23
C HIS A 313 -1.39 7.98 6.93
N ASP A 314 -2.38 7.30 6.33
CA ASP A 314 -3.11 7.79 5.16
C ASP A 314 -4.40 8.55 5.55
N ILE A 315 -4.81 8.52 6.83
CA ILE A 315 -6.04 9.19 7.33
C ILE A 315 -5.98 10.71 7.12
N GLU A 316 -4.81 11.33 7.25
CA GLU A 316 -4.55 12.77 7.08
C GLU A 316 -5.78 13.69 7.05
N LYS A 317 -6.11 14.27 8.20
CA LYS A 317 -7.21 15.24 8.31
C LYS A 317 -6.85 16.57 7.64
N GLU A 318 -7.77 17.09 6.82
CA GLU A 318 -7.72 18.45 6.30
C GLU A 318 -8.27 19.46 7.32
N GLU A 319 -7.55 20.56 7.53
CA GLU A 319 -7.79 21.47 8.66
C GLU A 319 -9.11 22.27 8.58
N ASN A 320 -9.62 22.58 7.37
CA ASN A 320 -10.80 23.46 7.24
C ASN A 320 -12.12 22.68 7.18
N SER A 321 -12.10 21.55 6.50
CA SER A 321 -13.26 20.69 6.21
C SER A 321 -13.38 19.53 7.20
N ASN A 322 -12.31 19.22 7.94
CA ASN A 322 -12.15 18.01 8.74
C ASN A 322 -12.22 16.70 7.92
N GLU A 323 -12.27 16.76 6.59
CA GLU A 323 -12.28 15.56 5.75
C GLU A 323 -10.98 14.77 5.93
N ILE A 324 -11.11 13.45 5.90
CA ILE A 324 -10.02 12.49 6.05
C ILE A 324 -9.77 11.73 4.75
N PHE A 325 -8.58 11.14 4.60
CA PHE A 325 -8.14 10.32 3.46
C PHE A 325 -8.12 11.03 2.10
N LEU A 326 -8.23 12.37 2.05
CA LEU A 326 -8.30 13.11 0.78
C LEU A 326 -7.15 12.76 -0.17
N ALA A 327 -5.91 12.77 0.31
CA ALA A 327 -4.75 12.49 -0.53
C ALA A 327 -4.77 11.05 -1.08
N TYR A 328 -5.09 10.08 -0.23
CA TYR A 328 -5.21 8.67 -0.59
C TYR A 328 -6.31 8.44 -1.64
N GLU A 329 -7.53 8.92 -1.39
CA GLU A 329 -8.66 8.76 -2.31
C GLU A 329 -8.39 9.43 -3.66
N HIS A 330 -7.76 10.60 -3.67
CA HIS A 330 -7.57 11.34 -4.92
C HIS A 330 -6.35 10.91 -5.75
N ARG A 331 -5.34 10.27 -5.15
CA ARG A 331 -4.09 9.90 -5.85
C ARG A 331 -4.13 8.51 -6.46
N PHE A 332 -4.97 7.63 -5.93
CA PHE A 332 -5.13 6.27 -6.41
C PHE A 332 -6.52 6.10 -7.05
N ASP A 333 -6.64 5.17 -8.01
CA ASP A 333 -7.92 4.78 -8.58
C ASP A 333 -7.98 3.25 -8.57
N MET A 334 -8.45 2.72 -7.44
CA MET A 334 -8.64 1.29 -7.22
C MET A 334 -9.97 0.85 -7.87
N PRO A 335 -10.21 -0.47 -8.07
CA PRO A 335 -11.46 -0.97 -8.65
C PRO A 335 -12.63 -0.78 -7.67
N HIS A 336 -13.07 0.46 -7.51
CA HIS A 336 -14.03 0.84 -6.50
C HIS A 336 -15.42 0.27 -6.79
N VAL A 337 -16.12 -0.08 -5.71
CA VAL A 337 -17.48 -0.63 -5.75
C VAL A 337 -18.49 0.47 -6.04
N GLN A 338 -18.30 1.63 -5.42
CA GLN A 338 -19.10 2.85 -5.55
C GLN A 338 -18.19 4.07 -5.39
N PRO A 339 -18.64 5.29 -5.76
CA PRO A 339 -17.92 6.51 -5.44
C PRO A 339 -17.66 6.64 -3.93
N ALA A 340 -16.50 7.19 -3.57
CA ALA A 340 -16.13 7.39 -2.18
C ALA A 340 -17.14 8.24 -1.40
N GLN A 341 -17.30 7.86 -0.14
CA GLN A 341 -17.95 8.63 0.90
C GLN A 341 -16.91 8.87 1.99
N LEU A 342 -16.27 10.03 1.92
CA LEU A 342 -15.29 10.46 2.90
C LEU A 342 -16.02 11.09 4.09
N GLY A 343 -15.63 10.68 5.28
CA GLY A 343 -16.11 11.24 6.53
C GLY A 343 -15.29 12.43 6.97
N VAL A 344 -15.66 12.95 8.14
CA VAL A 344 -14.98 14.05 8.80
C VAL A 344 -14.56 13.64 10.20
N TYR A 345 -13.41 14.12 10.67
CA TYR A 345 -12.98 13.92 12.05
C TYR A 345 -13.17 15.20 12.88
N ASP A 346 -14.27 15.26 13.62
CA ASP A 346 -14.64 16.37 14.52
C ASP A 346 -14.01 16.28 15.92
N GLY A 347 -12.89 15.54 16.05
CA GLY A 347 -12.10 15.52 17.28
C GLY A 347 -11.41 16.86 17.57
N PRO A 348 -10.51 16.91 18.58
CA PRO A 348 -9.80 18.13 18.94
C PRO A 348 -9.16 18.82 17.72
N SER A 349 -9.21 20.16 17.70
CA SER A 349 -8.52 20.97 16.70
C SER A 349 -7.03 20.65 16.68
N GLY A 350 -6.41 20.64 15.49
CA GLY A 350 -5.02 20.26 15.32
C GLY A 350 -4.85 18.83 14.78
N HIS A 351 -3.67 18.24 15.01
CA HIS A 351 -3.29 16.93 14.48
C HIS A 351 -4.10 15.80 15.12
N LEU A 352 -4.74 14.96 14.29
CA LEU A 352 -5.07 13.60 14.69
C LEU A 352 -3.74 12.85 14.90
N ASN A 353 -3.60 12.18 16.05
CA ASN A 353 -2.50 11.28 16.29
C ASN A 353 -2.69 10.04 15.40
N MET A 354 -1.89 9.89 14.36
CA MET A 354 -1.96 8.74 13.47
C MET A 354 -1.22 7.53 14.05
N ASP A 355 -0.39 7.72 15.07
CA ASP A 355 0.37 6.65 15.73
C ASP A 355 -0.41 6.00 16.90
N ALA A 356 -1.57 6.54 17.31
CA ALA A 356 -2.37 5.96 18.39
C ALA A 356 -3.89 6.22 18.25
N PRO A 357 -4.75 5.28 18.71
CA PRO A 357 -6.20 5.45 18.70
C PRO A 357 -6.69 6.57 19.64
N PRO A 358 -7.96 7.02 19.50
CA PRO A 358 -8.98 6.52 18.57
C PRO A 358 -8.82 7.06 17.14
N TYR A 359 -9.09 6.21 16.16
CA TYR A 359 -9.11 6.57 14.74
C TYR A 359 -10.55 6.78 14.25
N PRO A 360 -10.79 7.75 13.34
CA PRO A 360 -12.09 7.86 12.67
C PRO A 360 -12.35 6.63 11.79
N LEU A 361 -13.62 6.21 11.70
CA LEU A 361 -14.04 5.02 10.95
C LEU A 361 -14.97 5.34 9.77
N ASP A 362 -15.01 6.60 9.34
CA ASP A 362 -16.03 7.12 8.42
C ASP A 362 -15.54 7.21 6.97
N TYR A 363 -14.82 6.21 6.46
CA TYR A 363 -14.43 6.15 5.05
C TYR A 363 -15.09 4.96 4.37
N GLU A 364 -16.02 5.19 3.44
CA GLU A 364 -16.79 4.12 2.80
C GLU A 364 -16.68 4.18 1.28
N TYR A 365 -16.59 3.02 0.64
CA TYR A 365 -16.42 2.87 -0.81
C TYR A 365 -15.18 3.60 -1.36
N GLY A 366 -15.16 3.94 -2.67
CA GLY A 366 -13.96 4.48 -3.31
C GLY A 366 -12.80 3.51 -3.19
N ASN A 367 -11.63 4.03 -2.81
CA ASN A 367 -10.45 3.22 -2.57
C ASN A 367 -10.45 2.52 -1.20
N ALA A 368 -11.43 2.75 -0.31
CA ALA A 368 -11.43 2.17 1.04
C ALA A 368 -11.33 0.63 1.00
N TYR A 369 -12.24 -0.01 0.30
CA TYR A 369 -12.27 -1.47 0.18
C TYR A 369 -12.84 -1.88 -1.17
N TYR A 370 -12.26 -2.94 -1.71
CA TYR A 370 -12.54 -3.41 -3.06
C TYR A 370 -12.03 -4.85 -3.23
N ALA A 371 -12.38 -5.47 -4.36
CA ALA A 371 -11.90 -6.79 -4.72
C ALA A 371 -11.66 -6.89 -6.23
N PHE A 372 -10.79 -7.81 -6.63
CA PHE A 372 -10.55 -8.14 -8.04
C PHE A 372 -10.06 -9.58 -8.18
N SER A 373 -10.33 -10.18 -9.34
CA SER A 373 -9.91 -11.56 -9.62
C SER A 373 -8.76 -11.57 -10.61
N TYR A 374 -7.56 -12.02 -10.21
CA TYR A 374 -6.41 -12.12 -11.10
C TYR A 374 -6.14 -13.60 -11.42
N GLY A 375 -6.58 -14.06 -12.60
CA GLY A 375 -6.44 -15.45 -13.00
C GLY A 375 -7.19 -16.39 -12.05
N ILE A 376 -6.46 -17.28 -11.37
CA ILE A 376 -7.00 -18.23 -10.37
C ILE A 376 -7.11 -17.67 -8.95
N THR A 377 -6.89 -16.36 -8.77
CA THR A 377 -6.96 -15.69 -7.47
C THR A 377 -8.13 -14.72 -7.39
N HIS A 378 -8.71 -14.59 -6.21
CA HIS A 378 -9.62 -13.54 -5.83
C HIS A 378 -8.99 -12.78 -4.66
N ASN A 379 -8.72 -11.50 -4.85
CA ASN A 379 -8.00 -10.65 -3.92
C ASN A 379 -8.96 -9.60 -3.37
N ILE A 380 -9.02 -9.49 -2.04
CA ILE A 380 -9.89 -8.55 -1.32
C ILE A 380 -9.01 -7.59 -0.53
N PHE A 381 -9.26 -6.29 -0.67
CA PHE A 381 -8.64 -5.23 0.10
C PHE A 381 -9.67 -4.66 1.07
N LEU A 382 -9.32 -4.62 2.35
CA LEU A 382 -10.15 -4.04 3.41
C LEU A 382 -9.50 -2.80 4.01
N ASN A 383 -10.33 -1.84 4.41
CA ASN A 383 -9.90 -0.70 5.20
C ASN A 383 -10.09 -1.00 6.68
N ALA A 384 -8.99 -0.98 7.44
CA ALA A 384 -9.05 -1.08 8.90
C ALA A 384 -9.71 0.15 9.56
N TYR A 385 -9.80 1.25 8.81
CA TYR A 385 -10.36 2.54 9.22
C TYR A 385 -11.75 2.79 8.61
N SER A 386 -12.43 1.70 8.24
CA SER A 386 -13.87 1.62 8.07
C SER A 386 -14.41 0.65 9.11
N SER A 387 -15.62 0.85 9.64
CA SER A 387 -16.14 -0.03 10.70
C SER A 387 -16.16 -1.50 10.25
N MET A 388 -15.60 -2.37 11.09
CA MET A 388 -15.57 -3.83 10.90
C MET A 388 -16.68 -4.55 11.69
N ASP A 389 -17.54 -3.80 12.39
CA ASP A 389 -18.57 -4.36 13.24
C ASP A 389 -19.66 -5.09 12.43
N PRO A 390 -20.27 -6.15 12.97
CA PRO A 390 -21.38 -6.83 12.32
C PRO A 390 -22.49 -5.85 11.96
N GLY A 391 -22.78 -5.74 10.67
CA GLY A 391 -23.83 -4.86 10.16
C GLY A 391 -23.35 -3.49 9.68
N SER A 392 -22.06 -3.16 9.81
CA SER A 392 -21.46 -2.01 9.13
C SER A 392 -21.55 -2.16 7.59
N ILE A 393 -21.26 -1.07 6.86
CA ILE A 393 -21.31 -1.07 5.40
C ILE A 393 -20.23 -2.01 4.84
N GLN A 394 -18.96 -1.82 5.24
CA GLN A 394 -17.85 -2.70 4.87
C GLN A 394 -18.12 -4.16 5.24
N TYR A 395 -18.61 -4.46 6.45
CA TYR A 395 -18.89 -5.84 6.86
C TYR A 395 -19.93 -6.51 5.96
N LYS A 396 -21.05 -5.81 5.70
CA LYS A 396 -22.11 -6.31 4.81
C LYS A 396 -21.62 -6.48 3.37
N TRP A 397 -20.72 -5.61 2.91
CA TRP A 397 -20.10 -5.75 1.60
C TRP A 397 -19.20 -6.99 1.57
N LEU A 398 -18.28 -7.15 2.53
CA LEU A 398 -17.35 -8.27 2.64
C LEU A 398 -18.10 -9.62 2.67
N VAL A 399 -19.17 -9.74 3.46
CA VAL A 399 -19.98 -10.96 3.50
C VAL A 399 -20.52 -11.31 2.12
N ARG A 400 -21.02 -10.34 1.35
CA ARG A 400 -21.53 -10.58 -0.01
C ARG A 400 -20.41 -10.93 -0.97
N GLU A 401 -19.26 -10.26 -0.87
CA GLU A 401 -18.11 -10.53 -1.71
C GLU A 401 -17.62 -11.97 -1.51
N LEU A 402 -17.38 -12.36 -0.26
CA LEU A 402 -16.97 -13.73 0.11
C LEU A 402 -17.97 -14.80 -0.35
N GLN A 403 -19.27 -14.51 -0.30
CA GLN A 403 -20.32 -15.42 -0.80
C GLN A 403 -20.33 -15.55 -2.32
N SER A 404 -19.89 -14.53 -3.04
CA SER A 404 -19.91 -14.49 -4.50
C SER A 404 -18.77 -15.28 -5.15
N VAL A 405 -17.71 -15.61 -4.39
CA VAL A 405 -16.50 -16.23 -4.92
C VAL A 405 -16.77 -17.67 -5.39
N GLU A 406 -16.67 -17.91 -6.69
CA GLU A 406 -16.69 -19.25 -7.25
C GLU A 406 -15.32 -19.92 -7.13
N ARG A 407 -15.08 -20.63 -6.03
CA ARG A 407 -13.80 -21.29 -5.70
C ARG A 407 -13.31 -22.34 -6.71
N ARG A 408 -14.15 -22.76 -7.67
CA ARG A 408 -13.73 -23.61 -8.80
C ARG A 408 -13.02 -22.82 -9.89
N VAL A 409 -13.30 -21.53 -9.99
CA VAL A 409 -12.69 -20.60 -10.95
C VAL A 409 -11.53 -19.87 -10.28
N THR A 410 -11.75 -19.28 -9.11
CA THR A 410 -10.73 -18.60 -8.29
C THR A 410 -10.50 -19.36 -6.98
N PRO A 411 -9.77 -20.48 -7.02
CA PRO A 411 -9.53 -21.30 -5.83
C PRO A 411 -8.77 -20.56 -4.73
N TRP A 412 -7.93 -19.58 -5.05
CA TRP A 412 -7.18 -18.81 -4.07
C TRP A 412 -7.94 -17.55 -3.66
N LEU A 413 -8.24 -17.44 -2.37
CA LEU A 413 -8.89 -16.28 -1.76
C LEU A 413 -7.89 -15.63 -0.80
N ILE A 414 -7.47 -14.41 -1.13
CA ILE A 414 -6.42 -13.67 -0.43
C ILE A 414 -6.99 -12.34 0.04
N VAL A 415 -6.70 -11.97 1.29
CA VAL A 415 -7.13 -10.70 1.88
C VAL A 415 -5.91 -9.85 2.22
N THR A 416 -5.98 -8.56 1.92
CA THR A 416 -5.00 -7.55 2.34
C THR A 416 -5.70 -6.46 3.12
N MET A 417 -5.13 -6.08 4.26
CA MET A 417 -5.64 -5.02 5.11
C MET A 417 -4.49 -4.44 5.93
N HIS A 418 -4.55 -3.19 6.37
CA HIS A 418 -3.39 -2.61 7.01
C HIS A 418 -3.09 -3.19 8.40
N VAL A 419 -4.08 -3.29 9.30
CA VAL A 419 -3.87 -3.85 10.64
C VAL A 419 -3.92 -5.38 10.64
N PRO A 420 -3.07 -6.07 11.43
CA PRO A 420 -3.11 -7.53 11.50
C PRO A 420 -4.25 -8.04 12.37
N VAL A 421 -4.75 -9.24 12.06
CA VAL A 421 -5.66 -10.00 12.95
C VAL A 421 -4.91 -10.62 14.14
N TYR A 422 -3.66 -11.03 13.92
CA TYR A 422 -2.79 -11.66 14.91
C TYR A 422 -1.51 -10.85 15.09
N ASN A 423 -1.20 -10.46 16.31
CA ASN A 423 -0.02 -9.66 16.64
C ASN A 423 0.73 -10.32 17.82
N ALA A 424 2.02 -10.66 17.62
CA ALA A 424 2.88 -11.22 18.66
C ALA A 424 3.86 -10.18 19.25
N PHE A 425 3.67 -8.90 18.91
CA PHE A 425 4.48 -7.78 19.37
C PHE A 425 3.71 -6.93 20.38
N ASP A 426 4.46 -6.24 21.23
CA ASP A 426 3.93 -5.42 22.33
C ASP A 426 3.43 -4.05 21.86
N VAL A 427 3.58 -3.72 20.58
CA VAL A 427 3.05 -2.47 20.00
C VAL A 427 1.65 -2.71 19.43
N HIS A 428 0.79 -1.70 19.50
CA HIS A 428 -0.56 -1.70 18.91
C HIS A 428 -1.52 -2.79 19.44
N HIS A 429 -1.23 -3.45 20.56
CA HIS A 429 -2.07 -4.54 21.09
C HIS A 429 -3.44 -4.08 21.64
N HIS A 430 -3.61 -2.79 21.91
CA HIS A 430 -4.88 -2.17 22.32
C HIS A 430 -5.59 -1.43 21.17
N ASP A 431 -5.10 -1.54 19.94
CA ASP A 431 -5.75 -0.93 18.79
C ASP A 431 -7.12 -1.59 18.60
N LEU A 432 -8.17 -0.79 18.73
CA LEU A 432 -9.56 -1.26 18.59
C LEU A 432 -9.81 -1.93 17.24
N GLN A 433 -9.07 -1.54 16.21
CA GLN A 433 -9.15 -2.12 14.87
C GLN A 433 -8.61 -3.55 14.84
N ILE A 434 -7.52 -3.86 15.56
CA ILE A 434 -6.99 -5.22 15.69
C ILE A 434 -8.00 -6.09 16.45
N LEU A 435 -8.56 -5.57 17.55
CA LEU A 435 -9.59 -6.26 18.34
C LEU A 435 -10.85 -6.52 17.50
N ALA A 436 -11.35 -5.54 16.75
CA ALA A 436 -12.51 -5.69 15.89
C ALA A 436 -12.24 -6.66 14.72
N ALA A 437 -11.05 -6.63 14.12
CA ALA A 437 -10.66 -7.59 13.08
C ALA A 437 -10.66 -9.03 13.63
N LYS A 438 -10.11 -9.21 14.84
CA LYS A 438 -10.09 -10.48 15.56
C LYS A 438 -11.49 -10.97 15.91
N GLU A 439 -12.33 -10.13 16.49
CA GLU A 439 -13.66 -10.52 16.97
C GLU A 439 -14.68 -10.72 15.85
N HIS A 440 -14.67 -9.84 14.85
CA HIS A 440 -15.76 -9.74 13.87
C HIS A 440 -15.39 -10.26 12.49
N ILE A 441 -14.13 -10.10 12.06
CA ILE A 441 -13.70 -10.44 10.70
C ILE A 441 -13.07 -11.84 10.62
N GLU A 442 -12.26 -12.25 11.60
CA GLU A 442 -11.70 -13.61 11.65
C GLU A 442 -12.77 -14.72 11.46
N PRO A 443 -13.96 -14.67 12.11
CA PRO A 443 -15.00 -15.67 11.87
C PRO A 443 -15.38 -15.83 10.40
N LEU A 444 -15.41 -14.73 9.64
CA LEU A 444 -15.70 -14.76 8.20
C LEU A 444 -14.56 -15.41 7.42
N PHE A 445 -13.30 -15.07 7.75
CA PHE A 445 -12.15 -15.66 7.07
C PHE A 445 -12.10 -17.18 7.22
N VAL A 446 -12.41 -17.68 8.42
CA VAL A 446 -12.51 -19.13 8.69
C VAL A 446 -13.71 -19.74 7.97
N GLN A 447 -14.89 -19.11 8.06
CA GLN A 447 -16.12 -19.61 7.43
C GLN A 447 -15.99 -19.77 5.91
N TYR A 448 -15.39 -18.78 5.24
CA TYR A 448 -15.24 -18.76 3.79
C TYR A 448 -13.91 -19.34 3.30
N LYS A 449 -13.12 -19.94 4.21
CA LYS A 449 -11.83 -20.57 3.93
C LYS A 449 -10.88 -19.64 3.15
N VAL A 450 -10.66 -18.44 3.67
CA VAL A 450 -9.60 -17.54 3.20
C VAL A 450 -8.26 -18.27 3.33
N ASN A 451 -7.41 -18.15 2.32
CA ASN A 451 -6.14 -18.88 2.26
C ASN A 451 -5.04 -18.13 3.02
N LEU A 452 -4.94 -16.83 2.74
CA LEU A 452 -3.88 -15.95 3.21
C LEU A 452 -4.47 -14.58 3.56
N VAL A 453 -4.05 -14.03 4.70
CA VAL A 453 -4.32 -12.64 5.10
C VAL A 453 -2.97 -11.95 5.26
N VAL A 454 -2.77 -10.82 4.57
CA VAL A 454 -1.54 -10.04 4.60
C VAL A 454 -1.82 -8.67 5.21
N ALA A 455 -0.98 -8.24 6.14
CA ALA A 455 -1.07 -6.96 6.81
C ALA A 455 0.28 -6.23 6.94
N GLY A 456 0.21 -4.92 7.18
CA GLY A 456 1.34 -4.04 7.52
C GLY A 456 1.28 -3.64 8.99
N HIS A 457 1.35 -2.33 9.26
CA HIS A 457 1.13 -1.63 10.55
C HIS A 457 2.22 -1.88 11.59
N ILE A 458 2.48 -3.15 11.90
CA ILE A 458 3.55 -3.53 12.80
C ILE A 458 4.85 -3.56 11.99
N HIS A 459 5.81 -2.68 12.32
CA HIS A 459 7.09 -2.56 11.62
C HIS A 459 8.03 -3.75 11.90
N ALA A 460 7.61 -4.93 11.46
CA ALA A 460 8.25 -6.21 11.64
C ALA A 460 7.71 -7.21 10.60
N TYR A 461 8.36 -8.37 10.54
CA TYR A 461 7.84 -9.53 9.85
C TYR A 461 7.27 -10.54 10.85
N GLN A 462 6.09 -11.08 10.56
CA GLN A 462 5.52 -12.20 11.30
C GLN A 462 4.75 -13.10 10.35
N ARG A 463 4.78 -14.41 10.62
CA ARG A 463 3.91 -15.38 9.95
C ARG A 463 3.36 -16.37 10.96
N THR A 464 2.08 -16.66 10.84
CA THR A 464 1.42 -17.68 11.66
C THR A 464 1.51 -19.05 11.00
N LYS A 465 1.25 -20.11 11.78
CA LYS A 465 0.72 -21.38 11.22
C LYS A 465 -0.70 -21.11 10.70
N ASN A 466 -1.31 -22.07 10.01
CA ASN A 466 -2.76 -22.04 9.84
C ASN A 466 -3.41 -21.95 11.23
N VAL A 467 -4.25 -20.96 11.45
CA VAL A 467 -4.79 -20.63 12.77
C VAL A 467 -6.23 -20.16 12.65
N ALA A 468 -7.07 -20.55 13.60
CA ALA A 468 -8.42 -20.02 13.76
C ALA A 468 -8.73 -19.92 15.25
N MET A 469 -9.21 -18.74 15.68
CA MET A 469 -9.61 -18.49 17.06
C MET A 469 -8.50 -18.85 18.06
N ASP A 470 -7.28 -18.38 17.76
CA ASP A 470 -6.05 -18.60 18.55
C ASP A 470 -5.50 -20.03 18.58
N GLU A 471 -6.16 -20.97 17.91
CA GLU A 471 -5.75 -22.37 17.86
C GLU A 471 -5.13 -22.73 16.51
N PRO A 472 -3.89 -23.29 16.48
CA PRO A 472 -3.32 -23.84 15.26
C PRO A 472 -4.21 -24.93 14.65
N THR A 473 -4.66 -24.73 13.42
CA THR A 473 -5.60 -25.63 12.75
C THR A 473 -5.51 -25.48 11.24
N PRO A 474 -5.50 -26.59 10.47
CA PRO A 474 -5.42 -26.52 9.00
C PRO A 474 -6.64 -25.85 8.35
N LYS A 475 -7.72 -25.62 9.11
CA LYS A 475 -8.94 -24.96 8.62
C LYS A 475 -8.83 -23.44 8.55
N GLY A 476 -7.87 -22.85 9.27
CA GLY A 476 -7.67 -21.41 9.31
C GLY A 476 -6.79 -20.87 8.18
N PRO A 477 -6.90 -19.57 7.85
CA PRO A 477 -5.93 -18.89 7.00
C PRO A 477 -4.52 -18.91 7.62
N VAL A 478 -3.51 -18.69 6.79
CA VAL A 478 -2.21 -18.18 7.25
C VAL A 478 -2.29 -16.66 7.32
N HIS A 479 -1.80 -16.07 8.40
CA HIS A 479 -1.68 -14.62 8.54
C HIS A 479 -0.21 -14.20 8.44
N VAL A 480 0.06 -13.13 7.70
CA VAL A 480 1.39 -12.56 7.55
C VAL A 480 1.37 -11.06 7.82
N VAL A 481 2.35 -10.59 8.56
CA VAL A 481 2.68 -9.18 8.74
C VAL A 481 3.94 -8.88 7.93
N VAL A 482 3.88 -7.88 7.06
CA VAL A 482 4.95 -7.41 6.15
C VAL A 482 5.21 -5.90 6.33
N GLY A 483 5.08 -5.37 7.54
CA GLY A 483 5.26 -3.94 7.81
C GLY A 483 6.72 -3.47 7.90
N ALA A 484 7.67 -4.32 7.56
CA ALA A 484 9.09 -4.01 7.54
C ALA A 484 9.56 -3.45 6.16
N GLY A 485 8.70 -2.67 5.49
CA GLY A 485 8.90 -2.19 4.12
C GLY A 485 9.79 -0.95 3.98
N GLY A 486 10.05 -0.22 5.06
CA GLY A 486 11.03 0.88 5.02
C GLY A 486 11.00 1.78 6.26
N ARG A 487 9.82 2.00 6.85
CA ARG A 487 9.71 2.69 8.14
C ARG A 487 10.44 1.89 9.22
N GLN A 488 11.02 2.59 10.19
CA GLN A 488 11.93 2.01 11.18
C GLN A 488 11.37 0.71 11.81
N CYS A 489 12.06 -0.40 11.57
CA CYS A 489 11.75 -1.70 12.16
C CYS A 489 12.04 -1.70 13.66
N LYS A 490 11.00 -1.51 14.46
CA LYS A 490 11.05 -1.48 15.92
C LYS A 490 9.75 -2.02 16.50
N ALA A 491 9.77 -3.28 16.93
CA ALA A 491 8.67 -3.89 17.65
C ALA A 491 9.22 -4.88 18.68
N GLN A 492 8.95 -4.63 19.96
CA GLN A 492 9.28 -5.57 21.03
C GLN A 492 8.31 -6.75 21.00
N PHE A 493 8.78 -7.93 21.37
CA PHE A 493 7.89 -9.09 21.50
C PHE A 493 7.00 -8.93 22.73
N GLN A 494 5.72 -9.27 22.59
CA GLN A 494 4.76 -9.19 23.70
C GLN A 494 5.13 -10.14 24.85
N THR A 495 5.63 -11.32 24.51
CA THR A 495 6.07 -12.36 25.44
C THR A 495 7.36 -12.98 24.94
N GLU A 496 8.21 -13.44 25.87
CA GLU A 496 9.42 -14.22 25.51
C GLU A 496 9.03 -15.51 24.78
N GLU A 497 8.14 -16.30 25.37
CA GLU A 497 7.60 -17.51 24.74
C GLU A 497 6.48 -17.14 23.76
N PRO A 498 6.62 -17.42 22.45
CA PRO A 498 5.58 -17.10 21.48
C PRO A 498 4.36 -18.01 21.65
N ALA A 499 3.18 -17.47 21.32
CA ALA A 499 1.95 -18.26 21.30
C ALA A 499 2.04 -19.42 20.27
N PRO A 500 1.30 -20.54 20.48
CA PRO A 500 1.41 -21.74 19.64
C PRO A 500 1.18 -21.53 18.14
N TRP A 501 0.41 -20.50 17.79
CA TRP A 501 0.08 -20.11 16.42
C TRP A 501 1.19 -19.35 15.69
N VAL A 502 2.18 -18.81 16.39
CA VAL A 502 3.32 -18.12 15.78
C VAL A 502 4.21 -19.16 15.09
N ALA A 503 4.47 -18.96 13.79
CA ALA A 503 5.48 -19.75 13.08
C ALA A 503 6.82 -19.01 13.04
N VAL A 504 6.78 -17.70 12.77
CA VAL A 504 7.94 -16.80 12.68
C VAL A 504 7.54 -15.41 13.17
N ARG A 505 8.42 -14.71 13.88
CA ARG A 505 8.35 -13.27 14.19
C ARG A 505 9.75 -12.67 14.24
N ASP A 506 9.95 -11.51 13.62
CA ASP A 506 11.25 -10.85 13.47
C ASP A 506 11.07 -9.33 13.26
N ALA A 507 11.58 -8.53 14.19
CA ALA A 507 11.58 -7.07 14.11
C ALA A 507 12.96 -6.47 13.77
N THR A 508 13.90 -7.29 13.30
CA THR A 508 15.31 -6.91 13.11
C THR A 508 15.72 -6.74 11.65
N ARG A 509 14.79 -7.00 10.72
CA ARG A 509 15.07 -7.08 9.27
C ARG A 509 14.06 -6.27 8.49
N TYR A 510 14.56 -5.55 7.48
CA TYR A 510 13.74 -4.97 6.43
C TYR A 510 13.57 -5.98 5.28
N GLY A 511 12.45 -5.89 4.58
CA GLY A 511 12.19 -6.77 3.46
C GLY A 511 10.81 -6.59 2.85
N TYR A 512 10.48 -7.53 1.98
CA TYR A 512 9.17 -7.64 1.35
C TYR A 512 8.73 -9.10 1.23
N GLY A 513 7.43 -9.33 1.12
CA GLY A 513 6.86 -10.65 0.86
C GLY A 513 6.71 -10.93 -0.64
N THR A 514 6.84 -12.19 -1.05
CA THR A 514 6.34 -12.63 -2.37
C THR A 514 5.44 -13.85 -2.20
N LEU A 515 4.33 -13.84 -2.94
CA LEU A 515 3.41 -14.96 -3.06
C LEU A 515 3.45 -15.47 -4.49
N GLU A 516 3.89 -16.70 -4.68
CA GLU A 516 3.88 -17.37 -5.98
C GLU A 516 2.89 -18.54 -5.98
N ILE A 517 1.99 -18.55 -6.95
CA ILE A 517 0.88 -19.50 -7.03
C ILE A 517 1.09 -20.39 -8.25
N PHE A 518 1.25 -21.69 -8.01
CA PHE A 518 1.62 -22.65 -9.05
C PHE A 518 0.42 -23.37 -9.65
N ASN A 519 -0.65 -23.56 -8.89
CA ASN A 519 -1.88 -24.23 -9.31
C ASN A 519 -2.99 -23.98 -8.29
N ALA A 520 -4.15 -24.63 -8.46
CA ALA A 520 -5.30 -24.46 -7.56
C ALA A 520 -5.04 -24.86 -6.09
N THR A 521 -4.02 -25.68 -5.82
CA THR A 521 -3.79 -26.31 -4.51
C THR A 521 -2.52 -25.87 -3.80
N HIS A 522 -1.47 -25.45 -4.54
CA HIS A 522 -0.18 -25.09 -3.98
C HIS A 522 0.27 -23.68 -4.39
N ALA A 523 0.72 -22.93 -3.40
CA ALA A 523 1.43 -21.67 -3.54
C ALA A 523 2.67 -21.67 -2.63
N GLN A 524 3.56 -20.71 -2.82
CA GLN A 524 4.73 -20.49 -1.98
C GLN A 524 4.74 -19.05 -1.50
N TRP A 525 4.99 -18.86 -0.22
CA TRP A 525 5.25 -17.56 0.37
C TRP A 525 6.72 -17.44 0.77
N ASP A 526 7.35 -16.37 0.34
CA ASP A 526 8.75 -16.03 0.64
C ASP A 526 8.83 -14.66 1.34
N TRP A 527 9.64 -14.58 2.38
CA TRP A 527 10.09 -13.31 2.97
C TRP A 527 11.48 -12.99 2.43
N VAL A 528 11.59 -11.90 1.67
CA VAL A 528 12.85 -11.47 1.06
C VAL A 528 13.47 -10.39 1.92
N VAL A 529 14.53 -10.76 2.64
CA VAL A 529 15.31 -9.83 3.47
C VAL A 529 16.27 -9.02 2.61
N THR A 530 16.26 -7.71 2.77
CA THR A 530 17.10 -6.77 2.02
C THR A 530 18.04 -5.98 2.93
N GLY A 531 17.65 -5.79 4.19
CA GLY A 531 18.37 -4.93 5.13
C GLY A 531 18.25 -5.38 6.57
N HIS A 532 18.96 -4.68 7.45
CA HIS A 532 18.98 -4.91 8.88
C HIS A 532 18.55 -3.64 9.61
N SER A 533 17.76 -3.79 10.67
CA SER A 533 17.47 -2.68 11.57
C SER A 533 18.75 -2.26 12.28
N GLU A 534 19.06 -0.96 12.26
CA GLU A 534 20.16 -0.37 13.03
C GLU A 534 19.89 -0.39 14.54
N TYR A 535 18.66 -0.72 14.96
CA TYR A 535 18.26 -0.85 16.35
C TYR A 535 18.87 -2.11 16.98
N GLN A 536 20.16 -2.02 17.33
CA GLN A 536 20.85 -2.95 18.22
C GLN A 536 20.69 -2.50 19.67
N ASP A 537 19.46 -2.40 20.15
CA ASP A 537 19.27 -2.29 21.59
C ASP A 537 19.56 -3.67 22.18
N GLU A 538 20.56 -3.75 23.06
CA GLU A 538 20.95 -4.99 23.73
C GLU A 538 19.73 -5.64 24.40
N ASN A 539 18.72 -4.84 24.78
CA ASN A 539 17.44 -5.30 25.33
C ASN A 539 16.39 -5.79 24.33
N VAL A 540 16.47 -5.41 23.05
CA VAL A 540 15.71 -6.05 21.95
C VAL A 540 16.45 -7.27 21.41
N LEU A 541 17.76 -7.37 21.69
CA LEU A 541 18.66 -8.47 21.32
C LEU A 541 18.83 -9.56 22.40
N TRP A 542 18.28 -9.41 23.61
CA TRP A 542 18.43 -10.44 24.66
C TRP A 542 17.54 -11.66 24.40
N LYS A 543 17.99 -12.49 23.46
CA LYS A 543 18.28 -13.94 23.60
C LYS A 543 18.51 -14.51 22.19
N GLN A 544 19.66 -14.19 21.60
CA GLN A 544 20.28 -15.10 20.60
C GLN A 544 20.56 -16.51 21.16
N THR A 545 20.27 -16.74 22.45
CA THR A 545 20.36 -18.01 23.16
C THR A 545 18.99 -18.64 23.45
N ASP A 546 17.89 -18.14 22.88
CA ASP A 546 16.63 -18.89 22.96
C ASP A 546 16.66 -20.09 22.02
N THR A 547 17.30 -21.14 22.51
CA THR A 547 17.47 -22.45 21.87
C THR A 547 16.17 -23.24 21.71
N THR A 548 15.01 -22.68 22.10
CA THR A 548 13.71 -23.35 21.99
C THR A 548 13.04 -23.18 20.63
N PHE A 549 13.49 -22.23 19.81
CA PHE A 549 13.09 -22.09 18.42
C PHE A 549 14.30 -22.26 17.49
N PRO A 550 14.13 -22.89 16.31
CA PRO A 550 15.22 -22.95 15.35
C PRO A 550 15.69 -21.51 15.06
N PRO A 551 17.01 -21.25 14.98
CA PRO A 551 17.51 -19.94 14.59
C PRO A 551 16.78 -19.53 13.34
N LEU A 552 16.14 -18.34 13.36
CA LEU A 552 15.34 -17.80 12.27
C LEU A 552 16.07 -18.06 10.96
N ARG A 553 15.65 -19.09 10.22
CA ARG A 553 16.04 -19.23 8.83
C ARG A 553 15.14 -18.25 8.12
N HIS A 554 15.59 -17.00 8.06
CA HIS A 554 14.89 -15.88 7.41
C HIS A 554 14.61 -16.16 5.91
N SER A 555 15.07 -17.30 5.39
CA SER A 555 14.96 -17.81 4.03
C SER A 555 13.96 -18.96 3.85
N ASP A 556 13.20 -19.37 4.87
CA ASP A 556 12.34 -20.55 4.72
C ASP A 556 11.05 -20.19 3.99
N SER A 557 11.14 -20.28 2.66
CA SER A 557 10.00 -20.47 1.75
C SER A 557 8.99 -21.42 2.38
N VAL A 558 7.74 -21.00 2.49
CA VAL A 558 6.67 -21.86 3.00
C VAL A 558 5.71 -22.21 1.88
N VAL A 559 5.45 -23.50 1.71
CA VAL A 559 4.40 -23.98 0.83
C VAL A 559 3.06 -23.77 1.54
N LEU A 560 2.18 -23.01 0.91
CA LEU A 560 0.80 -22.85 1.31
C LEU A 560 -0.05 -23.88 0.59
N GLU A 561 -0.82 -24.66 1.34
CA GLU A 561 -1.83 -25.57 0.81
C GLU A 561 -3.19 -24.89 0.84
N ASN A 562 -3.95 -25.02 -0.24
CA ASN A 562 -5.26 -24.40 -0.34
C ASN A 562 -6.31 -25.14 0.50
N GLN A 563 -6.70 -24.53 1.62
CA GLN A 563 -7.67 -25.02 2.60
C GLN A 563 -9.06 -25.34 2.01
N PHE A 564 -9.38 -24.85 0.81
CA PHE A 564 -10.61 -25.21 0.13
C PHE A 564 -10.67 -26.70 -0.22
N PHE A 565 -9.53 -27.30 -0.56
CA PHE A 565 -9.41 -28.70 -1.00
C PHE A 565 -9.05 -29.67 0.13
N LEU A 566 -8.81 -29.18 1.34
CA LEU A 566 -8.52 -29.95 2.55
C LEU A 566 -9.80 -30.41 3.28
#